data_AF-A0A1V3IRB8-F1
#
_entry.id   AF-A0A1V3IRB8-F1
#
_cell.length_a   1.000
_cell.length_b   1.000
_cell.length_c   1.000
_cell.angle_alpha   90.00
_cell.angle_beta   90.00
_cell.angle_gamma   90.00
#
_symmetry.space_group_name_H-M   'P 1'
#
loop_
_entity.id
_entity.type
_entity.pdbx_description
1 polymer ?
#
loop_
_entity_poly.entity_id
_entity_poly.type
_entity_poly.pdbx_seq_one_letter_code
_entity_poly.pdbx_strand_id
1 'polypeptide(L)'
;MKKYFLILCTLFVFSANAQNFGTEIKSGVIYGIYQQCNDENNEMAKLANVMNVAKPKWCGCLISQIQQQFEQRNLEERLNQGNITINQFEREMGKTGEKAAEYCVNKLIK
;
A
#
# COMPACT_ATOMS: atom_id res chain seq x y z
N MET A 1 7.80 38.74 -36.69
CA MET A 1 8.13 37.63 -35.78
C MET A 1 7.19 37.60 -34.56
N LYS A 2 5.89 37.27 -34.70
CA LYS A 2 4.95 37.11 -33.56
C LYS A 2 3.79 36.13 -33.81
N LYS A 3 3.81 35.34 -34.89
CA LYS A 3 2.67 34.45 -35.24
C LYS A 3 2.97 32.95 -35.13
N TYR A 4 4.23 32.55 -34.98
CA TYR A 4 4.61 31.14 -34.87
C TYR A 4 4.70 30.61 -33.42
N PHE A 5 4.68 31.50 -32.42
CA PHE A 5 4.75 31.09 -31.01
C PHE A 5 3.44 30.50 -30.47
N LEU A 6 2.29 30.88 -31.06
CA LEU A 6 0.97 30.40 -30.61
C LEU A 6 0.67 28.96 -31.03
N ILE A 7 1.30 28.46 -32.10
CA ILE A 7 1.12 27.07 -32.57
C ILE A 7 1.98 26.09 -31.77
N LEU A 8 3.06 26.56 -31.13
CA LEU A 8 3.88 25.72 -30.26
C LEU A 8 3.22 25.46 -28.90
N CYS A 9 2.36 26.37 -28.42
CA CYS A 9 1.60 26.18 -27.18
C CYS A 9 0.47 25.16 -27.30
N THR A 10 -0.03 24.86 -28.50
CA THR A 10 -1.07 23.84 -28.70
C THR A 10 -0.53 22.41 -28.72
N LEU A 11 0.79 22.22 -28.77
CA LEU A 11 1.43 20.91 -28.65
C LEU A 11 1.72 20.50 -27.19
N PHE A 12 1.61 21.42 -26.22
CA PHE A 12 1.77 21.12 -24.79
C PHE A 12 0.46 20.77 -24.07
N VAL A 13 -0.68 20.73 -24.77
CA VAL A 13 -1.99 20.40 -24.18
C VAL A 13 -2.19 18.87 -24.03
N PHE A 14 -1.26 18.05 -24.53
CA PHE A 14 -1.39 16.59 -24.53
C PHE A 14 -0.55 15.86 -23.47
N SER A 15 0.19 16.57 -22.60
CA SER A 15 0.99 15.92 -21.54
C SER A 15 0.32 15.92 -20.16
N ALA A 16 -0.87 16.50 -20.00
CA ALA A 16 -1.62 16.47 -18.74
C ALA A 16 -2.63 15.30 -18.66
N ASN A 17 -2.55 14.35 -19.60
CA ASN A 17 -3.21 13.05 -19.51
C ASN A 17 -2.19 11.95 -19.17
N ALA A 18 -1.22 12.26 -18.30
CA ALA A 18 -0.63 11.23 -17.44
C ALA A 18 -1.70 10.80 -16.43
N GLN A 19 -2.67 10.05 -16.94
CA GLN A 19 -3.36 8.98 -16.26
C GLN A 19 -3.64 9.22 -14.77
N ASN A 20 -4.85 9.70 -14.48
CA ASN A 20 -5.63 9.31 -13.30
C ASN A 20 -5.98 7.79 -13.33
N PHE A 21 -5.04 6.97 -13.80
CA PHE A 21 -4.96 5.52 -13.63
C PHE A 21 -3.86 5.18 -12.61
N GLY A 22 -3.51 6.14 -11.73
CA GLY A 22 -2.83 5.86 -10.47
C GLY A 22 -3.78 4.98 -9.66
N THR A 23 -3.59 3.68 -9.80
CA THR A 23 -4.41 2.65 -9.20
C THR A 23 -4.42 2.89 -7.69
N GLU A 24 -5.57 2.92 -7.02
CA GLU A 24 -5.62 3.08 -5.55
C GLU A 24 -5.09 1.81 -4.85
N ILE A 25 -3.82 1.46 -5.09
CA ILE A 25 -3.20 0.22 -4.63
C ILE A 25 -3.18 0.22 -3.10
N LYS A 26 -2.93 1.38 -2.48
CA LYS A 26 -3.05 1.51 -1.04
C LYS A 26 -4.43 1.10 -0.52
N SER A 27 -5.52 1.62 -1.11
CA SER A 27 -6.87 1.31 -0.63
C SER A 27 -7.18 -0.18 -0.84
N GLY A 28 -6.81 -0.74 -1.99
CA GLY A 28 -6.96 -2.16 -2.30
C GLY A 28 -6.18 -3.09 -1.36
N VAL A 29 -4.92 -2.76 -1.06
CA VAL A 29 -4.07 -3.52 -0.13
C VAL A 29 -4.66 -3.48 1.28
N ILE A 30 -5.01 -2.29 1.78
CA ILE A 30 -5.57 -2.14 3.13
C ILE A 30 -6.91 -2.85 3.25
N TYR A 31 -7.77 -2.75 2.24
CA TYR A 31 -9.04 -3.46 2.20
C TYR A 31 -8.85 -4.99 2.14
N GLY A 32 -7.90 -5.48 1.35
CA GLY A 32 -7.57 -6.91 1.30
C GLY A 32 -7.09 -7.46 2.64
N ILE A 33 -6.24 -6.73 3.35
CA ILE A 33 -5.79 -7.10 4.71
C ILE A 33 -6.97 -7.08 5.68
N TYR A 34 -7.83 -6.06 5.61
CA TYR A 34 -9.03 -5.99 6.43
C TYR A 34 -9.96 -7.19 6.20
N GLN A 35 -10.17 -7.59 4.95
CA GLN A 35 -10.97 -8.78 4.64
C GLN A 35 -10.33 -10.05 5.21
N GLN A 36 -9.04 -10.27 4.98
CA GLN A 36 -8.32 -11.43 5.52
C GLN A 36 -8.34 -11.48 7.04
N CYS A 37 -8.25 -10.34 7.72
CA CYS A 37 -8.27 -10.30 9.17
C CYS A 37 -9.67 -10.53 9.78
N ASN A 38 -10.73 -10.30 9.00
CA ASN A 38 -12.10 -10.56 9.42
C ASN A 38 -12.63 -11.94 9.01
N ASP A 39 -11.97 -12.60 8.07
CA ASP A 39 -12.23 -14.01 7.75
C ASP A 39 -11.72 -14.90 8.90
N GLU A 40 -12.64 -15.50 9.63
CA GLU A 40 -12.33 -16.35 10.80
C GLU A 40 -11.56 -17.63 10.44
N ASN A 41 -11.60 -18.05 9.17
CA ASN A 41 -10.85 -19.19 8.70
C ASN A 41 -9.41 -18.84 8.28
N ASN A 42 -9.09 -17.55 8.19
CA ASN A 42 -7.78 -17.07 7.78
C ASN A 42 -6.76 -17.15 8.93
N GLU A 43 -5.53 -17.51 8.60
CA GLU A 43 -4.44 -17.62 9.57
C GLU A 43 -4.13 -16.29 10.29
N MET A 44 -4.32 -15.14 9.62
CA MET A 44 -4.16 -13.82 10.27
C MET A 44 -5.16 -13.60 11.41
N ALA A 45 -6.40 -14.06 11.24
CA ALA A 45 -7.43 -13.95 12.26
C ALA A 45 -7.18 -14.94 13.42
N LYS A 46 -6.76 -16.17 13.09
CA LYS A 46 -6.41 -17.20 14.09
C LYS A 46 -5.21 -16.80 14.94
N LEU A 47 -4.24 -16.08 14.36
CA LEU A 47 -3.04 -15.63 15.08
C LEU A 47 -3.38 -14.85 16.35
N ALA A 48 -4.41 -14.00 16.31
CA ALA A 48 -4.86 -13.22 17.45
C ALA A 48 -5.24 -14.13 18.64
N ASN A 49 -5.92 -15.25 18.37
CA ASN A 49 -6.29 -16.24 19.38
C ASN A 49 -5.06 -16.95 19.95
N VAL A 50 -4.11 -17.36 19.10
CA VAL A 50 -2.86 -18.01 19.52
C VAL A 50 -2.05 -17.10 20.45
N MET A 51 -2.03 -15.80 20.15
CA MET A 51 -1.33 -14.78 20.93
C MET A 51 -2.12 -14.30 22.16
N ASN A 52 -3.35 -14.80 22.37
CA ASN A 52 -4.27 -14.32 23.40
C ASN A 52 -4.50 -12.79 23.36
N VAL A 53 -4.56 -12.23 22.15
CA VAL A 53 -4.83 -10.82 21.89
C VAL A 53 -6.19 -10.69 21.21
N ALA A 54 -6.98 -9.68 21.61
CA ALA A 54 -8.26 -9.43 20.96
C ALA A 54 -8.07 -9.17 19.45
N LYS A 55 -8.77 -9.94 18.60
CA LYS A 55 -8.71 -9.83 17.12
C LYS A 55 -8.73 -8.37 16.61
N PRO A 56 -9.62 -7.47 17.08
CA PRO A 56 -9.61 -6.08 16.63
C PRO A 56 -8.33 -5.31 16.95
N LYS A 57 -7.69 -5.58 18.10
CA LYS A 57 -6.40 -4.95 18.47
C LYS A 57 -5.27 -5.43 17.56
N TRP A 58 -5.23 -6.73 17.30
CA TRP A 58 -4.26 -7.33 16.37
C TRP A 58 -4.42 -6.77 14.95
N CYS A 59 -5.63 -6.88 14.38
CA CYS A 59 -5.94 -6.41 13.04
C CYS A 59 -5.69 -4.90 12.88
N GLY A 60 -6.14 -4.11 13.86
CA GLY A 60 -5.95 -2.66 13.85
C GLY A 60 -4.48 -2.25 13.88
N CYS A 61 -3.67 -2.93 14.69
CA CYS A 61 -2.23 -2.71 14.70
C CYS A 61 -1.60 -3.06 13.35
N LEU A 62 -1.90 -4.24 12.80
CA LEU A 62 -1.32 -4.73 11.56
C LEU A 62 -1.64 -3.79 10.38
N ILE A 63 -2.91 -3.42 10.22
CA ILE A 63 -3.36 -2.51 9.17
C ILE A 63 -2.66 -1.15 9.29
N SER A 64 -2.62 -0.58 10.50
CA SER A 64 -1.99 0.72 10.74
C SER A 64 -0.49 0.69 10.41
N GLN A 65 0.21 -0.36 10.80
CA GLN A 65 1.64 -0.49 10.53
C GLN A 65 1.95 -0.76 9.06
N ILE A 66 1.14 -1.59 8.39
CA ILE A 66 1.29 -1.80 6.94
C ILE A 66 1.06 -0.49 6.20
N GLN A 67 0.01 0.26 6.54
CA GLN A 67 -0.26 1.57 5.94
C GLN A 67 0.92 2.53 6.14
N GLN A 68 1.43 2.61 7.38
CA GLN A 68 2.56 3.47 7.71
C GLN A 68 3.81 3.10 6.90
N GLN A 69 4.17 1.81 6.82
CA GLN A 69 5.32 1.34 6.06
C GLN A 69 5.14 1.53 4.55
N PHE A 70 3.92 1.34 4.05
CA PHE A 70 3.57 1.55 2.65
C PHE A 70 3.83 3.00 2.23
N GLU A 71 3.35 3.94 3.05
CA GLU A 71 3.53 5.38 2.85
C GLU A 71 4.99 5.80 3.04
N GLN A 72 5.66 5.36 4.10
CA GLN A 72 7.08 5.68 4.35
C GLN A 72 8.02 5.23 3.22
N ARG A 73 7.66 4.16 2.51
CA ARG A 73 8.48 3.58 1.44
C ARG A 73 8.05 4.04 0.04
N ASN A 74 7.07 4.93 -0.05
CA ASN A 74 6.48 5.46 -1.29
C ASN A 74 6.20 4.34 -2.31
N LEU A 75 5.64 3.21 -1.86
CA LEU A 75 5.54 2.00 -2.70
C LEU A 75 4.68 2.21 -3.95
N GLU A 76 3.55 2.88 -3.78
CA GLU A 76 2.62 3.18 -4.89
C GLU A 76 3.24 4.15 -5.88
N GLU A 77 3.87 5.23 -5.42
CA GLU A 77 4.55 6.18 -6.30
C GLU A 77 5.69 5.49 -7.07
N ARG A 78 6.51 4.68 -6.40
CA ARG A 78 7.61 3.95 -7.05
C ARG A 78 7.11 2.95 -8.08
N LEU A 79 5.97 2.29 -7.83
CA LEU A 79 5.35 1.40 -8.81
C LEU A 79 4.79 2.19 -10.00
N ASN A 80 4.07 3.28 -9.74
CA ASN A 80 3.46 4.12 -10.76
C ASN A 80 4.49 4.82 -11.66
N GLN A 81 5.66 5.17 -11.12
CA GLN A 81 6.79 5.74 -11.88
C GLN A 81 7.62 4.68 -12.63
N GLY A 82 7.33 3.39 -12.45
CA GLY A 82 8.10 2.30 -13.04
C GLY A 82 9.48 2.08 -12.39
N ASN A 83 9.73 2.68 -11.21
CA ASN A 83 10.98 2.47 -10.45
C ASN A 83 11.08 1.05 -9.89
N ILE A 84 9.93 0.39 -9.69
CA ILE A 84 9.83 -1.02 -9.31
C ILE A 84 8.82 -1.73 -10.20
N THR A 85 9.07 -3.01 -10.48
CA THR A 85 8.12 -3.91 -11.15
C THR A 85 7.06 -4.40 -10.18
N ILE A 86 5.97 -4.97 -10.69
CA ILE A 86 4.93 -5.64 -9.87
C ILE A 86 5.56 -6.72 -8.97
N ASN A 87 6.45 -7.56 -9.51
CA ASN A 87 7.13 -8.59 -8.70
C ASN A 87 8.02 -8.00 -7.61
N GLN A 88 8.64 -6.84 -7.84
CA GLN A 88 9.39 -6.13 -6.81
C GLN A 88 8.46 -5.53 -5.76
N PHE A 89 7.34 -4.95 -6.18
CA PHE A 89 6.30 -4.44 -5.30
C PHE A 89 5.74 -5.53 -4.39
N GLU A 90 5.38 -6.71 -4.91
CA GLU A 90 4.88 -7.85 -4.13
C GLU A 90 5.90 -8.30 -3.07
N ARG A 91 7.19 -8.40 -3.43
CA ARG A 91 8.26 -8.73 -2.47
C ARG A 91 8.42 -7.65 -1.40
N GLU A 92 8.30 -6.38 -1.77
CA GLU A 92 8.36 -5.28 -0.79
C GLU A 92 7.14 -5.28 0.12
N MET A 93 5.96 -5.64 -0.38
CA MET A 93 4.75 -5.83 0.42
C MET A 93 4.89 -6.99 1.40
N GLY A 94 5.50 -8.12 1.00
CA GLY A 94 5.83 -9.22 1.91
C GLY A 94 6.70 -8.75 3.09
N LYS A 95 7.78 -8.02 2.80
CA LYS A 95 8.66 -7.43 3.83
C LYS A 95 7.93 -6.42 4.72
N THR A 96 7.04 -5.63 4.14
CA THR A 96 6.18 -4.70 4.90
C THR A 96 5.27 -5.45 5.87
N GLY A 97 4.64 -6.55 5.42
CA GLY A 97 3.81 -7.40 6.26
C GLY A 97 4.59 -8.04 7.41
N GLU A 98 5.78 -8.59 7.14
CA GLU A 98 6.67 -9.17 8.15
C GLU A 98 7.05 -8.14 9.23
N LYS A 99 7.50 -6.95 8.83
CA LYS A 99 7.85 -5.87 9.77
C LYS A 99 6.67 -5.40 10.60
N ALA A 100 5.49 -5.26 9.98
CA ALA A 100 4.28 -4.87 10.68
C ALA A 100 3.88 -5.93 11.72
N ALA A 101 3.95 -7.21 11.36
CA ALA A 101 3.66 -8.31 12.28
C ALA A 101 4.65 -8.32 13.47
N GLU A 102 5.95 -8.21 13.21
CA GLU A 102 6.98 -8.15 14.25
C GLU A 102 6.74 -6.97 15.21
N TYR A 103 6.46 -5.78 14.68
CA TYR A 103 6.13 -4.62 15.50
C TYR A 103 4.90 -4.88 16.36
N CYS A 104 3.82 -5.41 15.78
CA CYS A 104 2.56 -5.62 16.49
C CYS A 104 2.65 -6.71 17.55
N VAL A 105 3.40 -7.78 17.31
CA VAL A 105 3.74 -8.79 18.31
C VAL A 105 4.47 -8.15 19.49
N ASN A 106 5.54 -7.39 19.22
CA ASN A 106 6.31 -6.72 20.27
C ASN A 106 5.49 -5.68 21.04
N LYS A 107 4.53 -5.01 20.40
CA LYS A 107 3.71 -3.97 21.03
C LYS A 107 2.54 -4.53 21.86
N LEU A 108 2.01 -5.69 21.49
CA LEU A 108 0.77 -6.22 22.06
C LEU A 108 0.99 -7.36 23.07
N ILE A 109 2.15 -8.02 23.03
CA ILE A 109 2.45 -9.20 23.85
C ILE A 109 3.56 -8.95 24.87
N LYS A 110 4.54 -8.10 24.55
CA LYS A 110 5.57 -7.66 25.51
C LYS A 110 5.12 -6.39 26.21
#